data_AF-A0AAE1WUN7-F1
#
_entry.id   AF-A0AAE1WUN7-F1
#
_cell.length_a   1.000
_cell.length_b   1.000
_cell.length_c   1.000
_cell.angle_alpha   90.00
_cell.angle_beta   90.00
_cell.angle_gamma   90.00
#
_symmetry.space_group_name_H-M   'P 1'
#
loop_
_entity.id
_entity.type
_entity.pdbx_description
1 polymer ?
#
loop_
_entity_poly.entity_id
_entity_poly.type
_entity_poly.pdbx_seq_one_letter_code
_entity_poly.pdbx_strand_id
1 'polypeptide(L)'
;MDPDAVAKAFVDHYYSTFDTNRAGLANLYQDSSMLSFEGQKIQGSQTITAKLTSLPFQQCQHAITTVDCQPSGPAGGMLVFVSDVPSNANASGQLLRVE
;
A
#
# COMPACT_ATOMS: atom_id res chain seq x y z
N MET A 1 18.69 11.38 -5.39
CA MET A 1 17.39 10.79 -5.77
C MET A 1 16.32 11.62 -5.09
N ASP A 2 15.32 12.07 -5.83
CA ASP A 2 14.24 12.92 -5.28
C ASP A 2 13.24 12.04 -4.49
N PRO A 3 13.09 12.24 -3.16
CA PRO A 3 12.17 11.46 -2.33
C PRO A 3 10.73 11.43 -2.86
N ASP A 4 10.23 12.56 -3.34
CA ASP A 4 8.87 12.69 -3.87
C ASP A 4 8.67 11.88 -5.15
N ALA A 5 9.68 11.83 -6.01
CA ALA A 5 9.65 11.02 -7.23
C ALA A 5 9.65 9.51 -6.90
N VAL A 6 10.42 9.10 -5.87
CA VAL A 6 10.46 7.69 -5.42
C VAL A 6 9.13 7.28 -4.81
N ALA A 7 8.56 8.13 -3.94
CA ALA A 7 7.26 7.87 -3.32
C ALA A 7 6.16 7.69 -4.38
N LYS A 8 6.07 8.60 -5.36
CA LYS A 8 5.10 8.50 -6.45
C LYS A 8 5.27 7.23 -7.27
N ALA A 9 6.49 6.90 -7.68
CA ALA A 9 6.76 5.67 -8.43
C ALA A 9 6.40 4.40 -7.64
N PHE A 10 6.68 4.39 -6.33
CA PHE A 10 6.28 3.30 -5.46
C PHE A 10 4.75 3.17 -5.35
N VAL A 11 4.05 4.27 -5.14
CA VAL A 11 2.58 4.30 -5.05
C VAL A 11 1.93 3.81 -6.34
N ASP A 12 2.38 4.32 -7.49
CA ASP A 12 1.89 3.89 -8.81
C ASP A 12 2.09 2.38 -9.01
N HIS A 13 3.28 1.88 -8.69
CA HIS A 13 3.58 0.45 -8.79
C HIS A 13 2.72 -0.39 -7.84
N TYR A 14 2.58 0.04 -6.58
CA TYR A 14 1.81 -0.67 -5.57
C TYR A 14 0.34 -0.79 -5.97
N TYR A 15 -0.32 0.32 -6.30
CA TYR A 15 -1.76 0.29 -6.62
C TYR A 15 -2.05 -0.34 -7.98
N SER A 16 -1.18 -0.14 -8.99
CA SER A 16 -1.32 -0.87 -10.26
C SER A 16 -1.20 -2.39 -10.06
N THR A 17 -0.27 -2.83 -9.22
CA THR A 17 -0.11 -4.26 -8.88
C THR A 17 -1.28 -4.75 -8.05
N PHE A 18 -1.80 -3.94 -7.11
CA PHE A 18 -2.99 -4.28 -6.34
C PHE A 18 -4.22 -4.52 -7.23
N ASP A 19 -4.39 -3.70 -8.27
CA ASP A 19 -5.56 -3.76 -9.13
C ASP A 19 -5.48 -4.89 -10.17
N THR A 20 -4.27 -5.28 -10.59
CA THR A 20 -4.05 -6.25 -11.68
C THR A 20 -3.51 -7.60 -11.24
N ASN A 21 -2.70 -7.66 -10.18
CA ASN A 21 -2.03 -8.86 -9.70
C ASN A 21 -1.65 -8.77 -8.20
N ARG A 22 -2.64 -8.92 -7.32
CA ARG A 22 -2.42 -8.82 -5.85
C ARG A 22 -1.35 -9.76 -5.31
N ALA A 23 -1.15 -10.93 -5.92
CA ALA A 23 -0.11 -11.86 -5.50
C ALA A 23 1.30 -11.29 -5.71
N GLY A 24 1.48 -10.36 -6.65
CA GLY A 24 2.75 -9.68 -6.93
C GLY A 24 3.21 -8.74 -5.82
N LEU A 25 2.32 -8.34 -4.90
CA LEU A 25 2.65 -7.44 -3.79
C LEU A 25 3.54 -8.08 -2.73
N ALA A 26 3.68 -9.41 -2.70
CA ALA A 26 4.54 -10.11 -1.74
C ALA A 26 5.98 -9.57 -1.71
N ASN A 27 6.51 -9.15 -2.87
CA ASN A 27 7.88 -8.65 -2.99
C ASN A 27 8.07 -7.24 -2.42
N LEU A 28 6.98 -6.53 -2.10
CA LEU A 28 7.02 -5.19 -1.49
C LEU A 28 6.98 -5.24 0.04
N TYR A 29 6.81 -6.44 0.61
CA TYR A 29 6.75 -6.66 2.05
C TYR A 29 7.89 -7.56 2.51
N GLN A 30 8.31 -7.36 3.75
CA GLN A 30 9.30 -8.17 4.46
C GLN A 30 8.62 -9.00 5.57
N ASP A 31 9.37 -9.90 6.20
CA ASP A 31 8.87 -10.72 7.31
C ASP A 31 8.48 -9.88 8.54
N SER A 32 9.14 -8.73 8.73
CA SER A 32 8.83 -7.77 9.79
C SER A 32 7.69 -6.80 9.45
N SER A 33 7.25 -6.74 8.18
CA SER A 33 6.21 -5.80 7.75
C SER A 33 4.88 -6.02 8.46
N MET A 34 4.14 -4.93 8.65
CA MET A 34 2.85 -4.94 9.34
C MET A 34 1.80 -4.21 8.50
N LEU A 35 0.71 -4.88 8.17
CA LEU A 35 -0.51 -4.28 7.63
C LEU A 35 -1.52 -4.12 8.77
N SER A 36 -2.11 -2.93 8.90
CA SER A 36 -3.31 -2.73 9.72
C SER A 36 -4.52 -2.51 8.81
N PHE A 37 -5.52 -3.38 8.89
CA PHE A 37 -6.72 -3.32 8.06
C PHE A 37 -7.98 -3.55 8.91
N GLU A 38 -8.89 -2.59 8.92
CA GLU A 38 -10.17 -2.64 9.66
C GLU A 38 -10.00 -3.06 11.15
N GLY A 39 -8.96 -2.54 11.81
CA GLY A 39 -8.64 -2.84 13.20
C GLY A 39 -7.85 -4.14 13.43
N GLN A 40 -7.64 -4.95 12.39
CA GLN A 40 -6.80 -6.15 12.46
C GLN A 40 -5.34 -5.82 12.11
N LYS A 41 -4.40 -6.36 12.88
CA LYS A 41 -2.96 -6.29 12.59
C LYS A 41 -2.50 -7.61 11.97
N ILE A 42 -1.79 -7.53 10.86
CA ILE A 42 -1.35 -8.67 10.06
C ILE A 42 0.16 -8.50 9.82
N GLN A 43 0.94 -9.48 10.24
CA GLN A 43 2.41 -9.40 10.21
C GLN A 43 3.01 -10.43 9.26
N GLY A 44 3.95 -9.97 8.44
CA GLY A 44 4.73 -10.78 7.50
C GLY A 44 4.18 -10.80 6.08
N SER A 45 5.09 -10.79 5.09
CA SER A 45 4.76 -10.69 3.66
C SER A 45 3.71 -11.69 3.18
N GLN A 46 3.83 -12.96 3.58
CA GLN A 46 2.91 -14.02 3.14
C GLN A 46 1.48 -13.81 3.67
N THR A 47 1.33 -13.46 4.95
CA THR A 47 0.01 -13.28 5.58
C THR A 47 -0.65 -11.99 5.09
N ILE A 48 0.13 -10.93 4.87
CA ILE A 48 -0.32 -9.68 4.26
C ILE A 48 -0.86 -9.97 2.86
N THR A 49 -0.06 -10.63 2.01
CA THR A 49 -0.48 -10.95 0.64
C THR A 49 -1.74 -11.84 0.62
N ALA A 50 -1.80 -12.84 1.50
CA ALA A 50 -2.99 -13.67 1.67
C ALA A 50 -4.24 -12.84 2.00
N LYS A 51 -4.15 -11.89 2.96
CA LYS A 51 -5.24 -10.96 3.27
C LYS A 51 -5.64 -10.13 2.06
N LEU A 52 -4.68 -9.54 1.35
CA LEU A 52 -4.97 -8.70 0.18
C LEU A 52 -5.68 -9.51 -0.93
N THR A 53 -5.25 -10.76 -1.17
CA THR A 53 -5.91 -11.65 -2.14
C THR A 53 -7.29 -12.14 -1.71
N SER A 54 -7.57 -12.20 -0.39
CA SER A 54 -8.86 -12.68 0.13
C SER A 54 -9.97 -11.63 0.10
N LEU A 55 -9.66 -10.38 -0.27
CA LEU A 55 -10.65 -9.31 -0.29
C LEU A 55 -11.73 -9.58 -1.35
N PRO A 56 -13.03 -9.35 -1.04
CA PRO A 56 -14.15 -9.84 -1.84
C PRO A 56 -14.38 -9.10 -3.17
N PHE A 57 -13.52 -8.15 -3.53
CA PHE A 57 -13.65 -7.34 -4.74
C PHE A 57 -12.73 -7.85 -5.85
N GLN A 58 -13.34 -8.31 -6.95
CA GLN A 58 -12.61 -8.83 -8.11
C GLN A 58 -11.95 -7.73 -8.93
N GLN A 59 -12.53 -6.52 -8.95
CA GLN A 59 -12.00 -5.38 -9.68
C GLN A 59 -12.03 -4.15 -8.77
N CYS A 60 -10.84 -3.69 -8.37
CA CYS A 60 -10.63 -2.39 -7.79
C CYS A 60 -9.91 -1.54 -8.82
N GLN A 61 -10.26 -0.26 -8.88
CA GLN A 61 -9.47 0.72 -9.61
C GLN A 61 -9.25 1.90 -8.67
N HIS A 62 -8.04 2.01 -8.16
CA HIS A 62 -7.67 3.09 -7.26
C HIS A 62 -7.37 4.34 -8.09
N ALA A 63 -8.08 5.43 -7.80
CA ALA A 63 -7.82 6.73 -8.40
C ALA A 63 -7.07 7.59 -7.38
N ILE A 64 -5.74 7.48 -7.39
CA ILE A 64 -4.86 8.22 -6.48
C ILE A 64 -5.02 9.73 -6.71
N THR A 65 -5.27 10.46 -5.63
CA THR A 65 -5.45 11.92 -5.66
C THR A 65 -4.26 12.67 -5.10
N THR A 66 -3.77 12.24 -3.94
CA THR A 66 -2.62 12.86 -3.28
C THR A 66 -1.63 11.80 -2.84
N VAL A 67 -0.35 12.16 -2.94
CA VAL A 67 0.78 11.40 -2.42
C VAL A 67 1.68 12.40 -1.70
N ASP A 68 1.78 12.24 -0.39
CA ASP A 68 2.62 13.06 0.48
C ASP A 68 3.67 12.17 1.13
N CYS A 69 4.94 12.56 1.07
CA CYS A 69 6.02 11.78 1.67
C CYS A 69 6.80 12.58 2.72
N GLN A 70 7.22 11.89 3.78
CA GLN A 70 8.00 12.46 4.87
C GLN A 70 9.15 11.52 5.26
N PRO A 71 10.35 12.05 5.56
CA PRO A 71 11.42 11.25 6.13
C PRO A 71 11.00 10.62 7.46
N SER A 72 11.43 9.38 7.69
CA SER A 72 11.04 8.58 8.85
C SER A 72 12.22 7.94 9.52
N GLY A 73 12.40 8.29 10.80
CA GLY A 73 13.40 7.70 11.66
C GLY A 73 14.85 8.01 11.27
N PRO A 74 15.81 7.64 12.14
CA PRO A 74 17.23 7.89 11.92
C PRO A 74 17.86 6.99 10.83
N ALA A 75 17.18 5.91 10.43
CA ALA A 75 17.66 4.96 9.43
C ALA A 75 17.38 5.40 7.97
N GLY A 76 16.72 6.54 7.76
CA GLY A 76 16.42 7.05 6.42
C GLY A 76 15.21 6.39 5.76
N GLY A 77 14.25 5.90 6.55
CA GLY A 77 12.97 5.41 6.03
C GLY A 77 12.10 6.55 5.49
N MET A 78 10.98 6.21 4.84
CA MET A 78 10.03 7.17 4.30
C MET A 78 8.61 6.79 4.67
N LEU A 79 7.87 7.72 5.25
CA LEU A 79 6.43 7.61 5.43
C LEU A 79 5.74 8.19 4.19
N VAL A 80 4.85 7.43 3.60
CA VAL A 80 4.06 7.85 2.44
C VAL A 80 2.58 7.81 2.81
N PHE A 81 1.91 8.94 2.67
CA PHE A 81 0.47 9.09 2.83
C PHE A 81 -0.16 9.15 1.46
N VAL A 82 -1.22 8.36 1.25
CA VAL A 82 -1.91 8.26 -0.02
C VAL A 82 -3.40 8.46 0.22
N SER A 83 -4.02 9.35 -0.55
CA SER A 83 -5.47 9.50 -0.60
C SER A 83 -5.96 9.10 -1.98
N ASP A 84 -7.07 8.36 -2.06
CA ASP A 84 -7.73 8.00 -3.30
C ASP A 84 -9.21 8.41 -3.27
N VAL A 85 -9.82 8.53 -4.45
CA VAL A 85 -11.29 8.59 -4.53
C VAL A 85 -11.78 7.20 -4.88
N PRO A 86 -12.65 6.58 -4.07
CA PRO A 86 -13.26 5.32 -4.44
C PRO A 86 -14.06 5.52 -5.73
N SER A 87 -13.60 4.91 -6.83
CA SER A 87 -14.40 4.73 -8.05
C SER A 87 -15.63 3.84 -7.79
N ASN A 88 -15.61 3.08 -6.68
CA ASN A 88 -16.71 2.28 -6.16
C ASN A 88 -16.79 2.48 -4.64
N ALA A 89 -17.93 2.94 -4.13
CA ALA A 89 -18.14 3.59 -2.82
C ALA A 89 -17.74 2.83 -1.53
N ASN A 90 -17.03 1.70 -1.62
CA ASN A 90 -16.65 0.84 -0.50
C ASN A 90 -15.13 0.70 -0.26
N ALA A 91 -14.27 1.38 -1.01
CA ALA A 91 -12.81 1.33 -0.82
C ALA A 91 -12.29 2.65 -0.24
N SER A 92 -12.49 2.90 1.05
CA SER A 92 -11.88 4.05 1.73
C SER A 92 -10.50 3.66 2.28
N GLY A 93 -9.46 4.26 1.69
CA GLY A 93 -8.16 4.62 2.27
C GLY A 93 -7.48 3.63 3.24
N GLN A 94 -6.49 2.88 2.73
CA GLN A 94 -5.52 2.19 3.58
C GLN A 94 -4.28 3.07 3.82
N LEU A 95 -3.94 3.27 5.09
CA LEU A 95 -2.65 3.82 5.51
C LEU A 95 -1.57 2.75 5.27
N LEU A 96 -0.85 2.83 4.16
CA LEU A 96 0.31 1.97 3.91
C LEU A 96 1.54 2.58 4.60
N ARG A 97 1.84 2.11 5.82
CA ARG A 97 3.14 2.37 6.44
C ARG A 97 4.17 1.44 5.80
N VAL A 98 4.96 1.99 4.87
CA VAL A 98 6.21 1.35 4.43
C VAL A 98 7.25 1.67 5.50
N GLU A 99 7.80 0.63 6.14
CA GLU A 99 9.02 0.74 6.96
C GLU A 99 10.22 0.32 6.14
#